data_AF-A0AAV8SBD9-F1
#
_entry.id   AF-A0AAV8SBD9-F1
#
_cell.length_a   1.000
_cell.length_b   1.000
_cell.length_c   1.000
_cell.angle_alpha   90.00
_cell.angle_beta   90.00
_cell.angle_gamma   90.00
#
_symmetry.space_group_name_H-M   'P 1'
#
loop_
_entity.id
_entity.type
_entity.pdbx_description
1 polymer ?
#
loop_
_entity_poly.entity_id
_entity_poly.type
_entity_poly.pdbx_seq_one_letter_code
_entity_poly.pdbx_strand_id
1 'polypeptide(L)'
;MAESHVYIAEGASVTRPPAFNGEDYHYWKDRMQLFIKSTHVDLWDVIENEPYTPVDEDGNLIPRTRWTINQKARIQLNSKAKFFLTCALSKSEYDKVHGCDTAKEMWDTLSIAHEGTNQVKKSKISILVHQYELFKMKEEESIDQMFGRF
;
A
#
# COMPACT_ATOMS: atom_id res chain seq x y z
N MET A 1 12.94 15.19 -30.01
CA MET A 1 13.87 15.12 -28.85
C MET A 1 12.98 14.97 -27.63
N ALA A 2 12.69 13.74 -27.22
CA ALA A 2 11.87 13.46 -26.04
C ALA A 2 12.80 13.36 -24.84
N GLU A 3 12.53 14.17 -23.82
CA GLU A 3 13.35 14.29 -22.62
C GLU A 3 13.44 12.93 -21.92
N SER A 4 14.67 12.42 -21.83
CA SER A 4 15.01 11.27 -21.02
C SER A 4 14.72 11.61 -19.56
N HIS A 5 13.68 11.01 -18.98
CA HIS A 5 13.52 10.98 -17.53
C HIS A 5 14.79 10.39 -16.93
N VAL A 6 15.56 11.23 -16.25
CA VAL A 6 16.78 10.84 -15.54
C VAL A 6 16.36 9.88 -14.43
N TYR A 7 16.47 8.59 -14.71
CA TYR A 7 16.45 7.54 -13.69
C TYR A 7 17.64 7.82 -12.77
N ILE A 8 17.38 8.39 -11.60
CA ILE A 8 18.41 8.51 -10.57
C ILE A 8 18.77 7.08 -10.16
N ALA A 9 20.03 6.69 -10.37
CA ALA A 9 20.54 5.39 -9.94
C ALA A 9 20.23 5.18 -8.45
N GLU A 10 19.57 4.06 -8.12
CA GLU A 10 19.08 3.79 -6.78
C GLU A 10 20.21 3.73 -5.76
N GLY A 11 20.26 4.75 -4.90
CA GLY A 11 20.89 4.70 -3.58
C GLY A 11 19.82 4.93 -2.51
N ALA A 12 19.93 4.25 -1.37
CA ALA A 12 18.97 4.40 -0.27
C ALA A 12 19.07 5.80 0.35
N SER A 13 18.21 6.73 -0.11
CA SER A 13 18.05 8.02 0.57
C SER A 13 17.35 7.79 1.91
N VAL A 14 17.95 8.31 2.98
CA VAL A 14 17.32 8.32 4.32
C VAL A 14 16.29 9.44 4.49
N THR A 15 16.21 10.37 3.54
CA THR A 15 15.34 11.55 3.61
C THR A 15 14.29 11.61 2.51
N ARG A 16 14.52 10.95 1.36
CA ARG A 16 13.57 10.90 0.25
C ARG A 16 12.85 9.56 0.24
N PRO A 17 11.51 9.56 0.15
CA PRO A 17 10.77 8.31 0.01
C PRO A 17 11.10 7.64 -1.34
N PRO A 18 10.99 6.30 -1.42
CA PRO A 18 11.21 5.56 -2.67
C PRO A 18 10.16 5.96 -3.70
N ALA A 19 10.59 6.31 -4.91
CA ALA A 19 9.68 6.69 -5.99
C ALA A 19 8.85 5.49 -6.48
N PHE A 20 7.62 5.76 -6.91
CA PHE A 20 6.68 4.78 -7.45
C PHE A 20 6.13 5.25 -8.78
N ASN A 21 6.41 4.50 -9.83
CA ASN A 21 5.91 4.74 -11.18
C ASN A 21 4.68 3.89 -11.53
N GLY A 22 4.29 2.95 -10.67
CA GLY A 22 3.20 1.99 -10.93
C GLY A 22 3.67 0.55 -11.16
N GLU A 23 4.98 0.32 -11.31
CA GLU A 23 5.58 -1.01 -11.53
C GLU A 23 6.14 -1.60 -10.24
N ASP A 24 6.22 -2.93 -10.17
CA ASP A 24 6.76 -3.69 -9.03
C ASP A 24 6.23 -3.25 -7.67
N TYR A 25 4.90 -3.10 -7.55
CA TYR A 25 4.25 -2.60 -6.33
C TYR A 25 4.70 -3.32 -5.06
N HIS A 26 4.88 -4.64 -5.08
CA HIS A 26 5.36 -5.40 -3.92
C HIS A 26 6.74 -4.93 -3.45
N TYR A 27 7.67 -4.73 -4.38
CA TYR A 27 9.01 -4.24 -4.08
C TYR A 27 8.97 -2.81 -3.54
N TRP A 28 8.20 -1.93 -4.19
CA TRP A 28 8.04 -0.56 -3.73
C TRP A 28 7.39 -0.49 -2.34
N LYS A 29 6.35 -1.28 -2.11
CA LYS A 29 5.60 -1.35 -0.85
C LYS A 29 6.54 -1.67 0.30
N ASP A 30 7.34 -2.73 0.18
CA ASP A 30 8.28 -3.14 1.23
C ASP A 30 9.28 -2.01 1.56
N ARG A 31 9.81 -1.34 0.53
CA ARG A 31 10.73 -0.22 0.72
C ARG A 31 10.07 1.00 1.35
N MET A 32 8.85 1.33 0.94
CA MET A 32 8.10 2.45 1.49
C MET A 32 7.73 2.18 2.96
N GLN A 33 7.29 0.96 3.29
CA GLN A 33 7.05 0.56 4.67
C GLN A 33 8.31 0.71 5.53
N LEU A 34 9.45 0.25 5.02
CA LEU A 34 10.73 0.36 5.72
C LEU A 34 11.14 1.83 5.93
N PHE A 35 10.94 2.69 4.92
CA PHE A 35 11.22 4.13 4.99
C PHE A 35 10.36 4.84 6.05
N ILE A 36 9.06 4.54 6.10
CA ILE A 36 8.13 5.13 7.07
C ILE A 36 8.47 4.69 8.48
N LYS A 37 8.69 3.39 8.69
CA LYS A 37 9.06 2.81 10.00
C LYS A 37 10.41 3.31 10.51
N SER A 38 11.38 3.53 9.62
CA SER A 38 12.70 4.06 10.01
C SER A 38 12.68 5.56 10.34
N THR A 39 11.70 6.31 9.82
CA THR A 39 11.61 7.75 10.07
C THR A 39 11.08 8.08 11.46
N HIS A 40 10.02 7.40 11.91
CA HIS A 40 9.42 7.61 13.22
C HIS A 40 8.53 6.42 13.61
N VAL A 41 8.64 5.95 14.85
CA VAL A 41 7.95 4.74 15.33
C VAL A 41 6.43 4.80 15.13
N ASP A 42 5.81 5.91 15.54
CA ASP A 42 4.35 6.07 15.46
C ASP A 42 3.80 6.42 14.06
N LEU A 43 4.68 6.63 13.06
CA LEU A 43 4.23 7.07 11.73
C LEU A 43 3.51 5.94 10.98
N TRP A 44 4.01 4.71 11.14
CA TRP A 44 3.37 3.52 10.56
C TRP A 44 2.00 3.24 11.22
N ASP A 45 1.90 3.46 12.54
CA ASP A 45 0.65 3.23 13.28
C ASP A 45 -0.49 4.11 12.77
N VAL A 46 -0.20 5.31 12.28
CA VAL A 46 -1.22 6.21 11.71
C VAL A 46 -1.72 5.75 10.33
N ILE A 47 -0.91 4.95 9.61
CA ILE A 47 -1.29 4.38 8.31
C ILE A 47 -2.08 3.07 8.51
N GLU A 48 -1.67 2.27 9.50
CA GLU A 48 -2.31 0.99 9.78
C GLU A 48 -3.70 1.16 10.44
N ASN A 49 -3.78 2.07 11.41
CA ASN A 49 -5.00 2.29 12.20
C ASN A 49 -5.93 3.33 11.56
N GLU A 50 -7.22 3.25 11.89
CA GLU A 50 -8.25 4.16 11.38
C GLU A 50 -7.94 5.65 11.63
N PRO A 51 -8.49 6.53 10.78
CA PRO A 51 -8.32 7.97 10.90
C PRO A 51 -8.62 8.45 12.31
N TYR A 52 -7.58 8.91 13.02
CA TYR A 52 -7.77 9.39 14.36
C TYR A 52 -8.54 10.71 14.32
N THR A 53 -9.83 10.64 14.63
CA THR A 53 -10.67 11.82 14.79
C THR A 53 -10.96 11.99 16.28
N PRO A 54 -10.44 13.05 16.93
CA PRO A 54 -10.72 13.30 18.34
C PRO A 54 -12.23 13.43 18.57
N VAL A 55 -12.82 12.49 19.29
CA VAL A 55 -14.21 12.54 19.76
C VAL A 55 -14.25 12.60 21.28
N ASP A 56 -15.25 13.28 21.84
CA ASP A 56 -15.49 13.34 23.28
C ASP A 56 -16.19 12.06 23.79
N GLU A 57 -16.47 12.02 25.10
CA GLU A 57 -17.15 10.90 25.76
C GLU A 57 -18.56 10.64 25.20
N ASP A 58 -19.17 11.65 24.59
CA ASP A 58 -20.49 11.61 23.95
C ASP A 58 -20.42 11.29 22.44
N GLY A 59 -19.22 11.07 21.89
CA GLY A 59 -19.01 10.76 20.47
C GLY A 59 -19.03 11.97 19.53
N ASN A 60 -19.03 13.20 20.06
CA ASN A 60 -18.98 14.42 19.25
C ASN A 60 -17.53 14.81 18.94
N LEU A 61 -17.34 15.44 17.77
CA LEU A 61 -16.02 15.94 17.35
C LEU A 61 -15.50 16.99 18.33
N ILE A 62 -14.32 16.75 18.90
CA ILE A 62 -13.66 17.72 19.77
C ILE A 62 -13.15 18.88 18.90
N PRO A 63 -13.47 20.15 19.23
CA PRO A 63 -12.89 21.30 18.56
C PRO A 63 -11.37 21.31 18.64
N ARG A 64 -10.70 21.72 17.55
CA ARG A 64 -9.21 21.75 17.46
C ARG A 64 -8.53 22.52 18.60
N THR A 65 -9.21 23.49 19.19
CA THR A 65 -8.74 24.27 20.34
C THR A 65 -8.58 23.43 21.62
N ARG A 66 -9.40 22.38 21.79
CA ARG A 66 -9.39 21.48 22.95
C ARG A 66 -8.54 20.23 22.73
N TRP A 67 -7.89 20.10 21.57
CA TRP A 67 -7.06 18.93 21.30
C TRP A 67 -5.85 18.87 22.23
N THR A 68 -5.62 17.68 22.79
CA THR A 68 -4.42 17.42 23.58
C THR A 68 -3.17 17.43 22.68
N ILE A 69 -2.00 17.54 23.31
CA ILE A 69 -0.71 17.53 22.59
C ILE A 69 -0.57 16.24 21.78
N ASN A 70 -0.93 15.09 22.35
CA ASN A 70 -0.88 13.79 21.68
C ASN A 70 -1.83 13.73 20.47
N GLN A 71 -3.04 14.30 20.58
CA GLN A 71 -4.00 14.35 19.46
C GLN A 71 -3.46 15.19 18.29
N LYS A 72 -2.89 16.35 18.59
CA LYS A 72 -2.24 17.21 17.59
C LYS A 72 -1.05 16.51 16.93
N ALA A 73 -0.23 15.81 17.71
CA ALA A 73 0.90 15.04 17.21
C ALA A 73 0.48 13.93 16.24
N ARG A 74 -0.58 13.16 16.54
CA ARG A 74 -1.11 12.13 15.63
C ARG A 74 -1.60 12.70 14.30
N ILE A 75 -2.30 13.84 14.32
CA ILE A 75 -2.76 14.51 13.09
C ILE A 75 -1.58 15.03 12.25
N GLN A 76 -0.53 15.54 12.91
CA GLN A 76 0.70 15.93 12.24
C GLN A 76 1.41 14.72 11.61
N LEU A 77 1.46 13.58 12.30
CA LEU A 77 1.99 12.33 11.75
C LEU A 77 1.19 11.86 10.53
N ASN A 78 -0.15 11.92 10.57
CA ASN A 78 -0.99 11.62 9.39
C ASN A 78 -0.64 12.54 8.22
N SER A 79 -0.52 13.84 8.48
CA SER A 79 -0.17 14.83 7.45
C SER A 79 1.23 14.55 6.85
N LYS A 80 2.20 14.16 7.69
CA LYS A 80 3.55 13.79 7.28
C LYS A 80 3.57 12.49 6.46
N ALA A 81 2.79 11.49 6.87
CA ALA A 81 2.63 10.25 6.13
C ALA A 81 2.01 10.49 4.74
N LYS A 82 0.93 11.30 4.66
CA LYS A 82 0.35 11.73 3.37
C LYS A 82 1.40 12.40 2.50
N PHE A 83 2.17 13.33 3.07
CA PHE A 83 3.24 14.01 2.34
C PHE A 83 4.26 13.01 1.75
N PHE A 84 4.78 12.08 2.55
CA PHE A 84 5.70 11.06 2.07
C PHE A 84 5.12 10.19 0.95
N LEU A 85 3.86 9.76 1.09
CA LEU A 85 3.17 9.02 0.04
C LEU A 85 3.08 9.89 -1.22
N THR A 86 2.56 11.10 -1.14
CA THR A 86 2.43 11.98 -2.32
C THR A 86 3.76 12.27 -3.03
N CYS A 87 4.86 12.42 -2.28
CA CYS A 87 6.18 12.66 -2.87
C CYS A 87 6.78 11.43 -3.57
N ALA A 88 6.35 10.23 -3.19
CA ALA A 88 6.77 9.01 -3.86
C ALA A 88 6.02 8.75 -5.16
N LEU A 89 4.75 9.18 -5.26
CA LEU A 89 3.90 8.80 -6.38
C LEU A 89 4.21 9.59 -7.64
N SER A 90 4.25 8.89 -8.77
CA SER A 90 4.11 9.50 -10.09
C SER A 90 2.72 10.15 -10.24
N LYS A 91 2.56 11.00 -11.26
CA LYS A 91 1.28 11.69 -11.51
C LYS A 91 0.12 10.71 -11.69
N SER A 92 0.33 9.63 -12.44
CA SER A 92 -0.70 8.60 -12.69
C SER A 92 -1.13 7.86 -11.43
N GLU A 93 -0.18 7.59 -10.52
CA GLU A 93 -0.49 6.93 -9.26
C GLU A 93 -1.13 7.88 -8.24
N TYR A 94 -0.69 9.14 -8.22
CA TYR A 94 -1.32 10.18 -7.41
C TYR A 94 -2.79 10.39 -7.78
N ASP A 95 -3.13 10.33 -9.06
CA ASP A 95 -4.51 10.53 -9.52
C ASP A 95 -5.47 9.45 -8.99
N LYS A 96 -4.98 8.29 -8.53
CA LYS A 96 -5.80 7.26 -7.87
C LYS A 96 -6.15 7.59 -6.41
N VAL A 97 -5.34 8.43 -5.75
CA VAL A 97 -5.41 8.67 -4.30
C VAL A 97 -5.61 10.14 -3.94
N HIS A 98 -5.68 11.06 -4.91
CA HIS A 98 -5.78 12.50 -4.65
C HIS A 98 -7.00 12.89 -3.81
N GLY A 99 -8.06 12.07 -3.83
CA GLY A 99 -9.30 12.28 -3.08
C GLY A 99 -9.31 11.69 -1.67
N CYS A 100 -8.24 11.01 -1.26
CA CYS A 100 -8.15 10.40 0.07
C CYS A 100 -7.88 11.46 1.15
N ASP A 101 -8.63 11.41 2.24
CA ASP A 101 -8.49 12.35 3.35
C ASP A 101 -7.33 11.97 4.27
N THR A 102 -7.01 10.68 4.35
CA THR A 102 -6.06 10.13 5.32
C THR A 102 -4.93 9.34 4.67
N ALA A 103 -3.79 9.21 5.35
CA ALA A 103 -2.67 8.41 4.87
C ALA A 103 -3.04 6.92 4.75
N LYS A 104 -3.88 6.44 5.67
CA LYS A 104 -4.46 5.09 5.62
C LYS A 104 -5.26 4.87 4.35
N GLU A 105 -6.22 5.74 4.04
CA GLU A 105 -7.01 5.62 2.82
C GLU A 105 -6.14 5.64 1.56
N MET A 106 -5.12 6.51 1.51
CA MET A 106 -4.16 6.51 0.40
C MET A 106 -3.44 5.16 0.29
N TRP A 107 -2.96 4.61 1.40
CA TRP A 107 -2.25 3.34 1.46
C TRP A 107 -3.13 2.15 1.06
N ASP A 108 -4.34 2.09 1.59
CA ASP A 108 -5.32 1.05 1.32
C ASP A 108 -5.79 1.11 -0.14
N THR A 109 -6.01 2.31 -0.68
CA THR A 109 -6.37 2.52 -2.09
C THR A 109 -5.25 2.04 -3.02
N LEU A 110 -3.99 2.37 -2.73
CA LEU A 110 -2.84 1.85 -3.50
C LEU A 110 -2.75 0.33 -3.41
N SER A 111 -2.93 -0.23 -2.21
CA SER A 111 -2.92 -1.69 -1.99
C SER A 111 -4.01 -2.39 -2.81
N ILE A 112 -5.23 -1.85 -2.81
CA ILE A 112 -6.35 -2.38 -3.57
C ILE A 112 -6.12 -2.24 -5.08
N ALA A 113 -5.60 -1.09 -5.53
CA ALA A 113 -5.36 -0.83 -6.95
C ALA A 113 -4.32 -1.78 -7.57
N HIS A 114 -3.30 -2.18 -6.81
CA HIS A 114 -2.18 -2.98 -7.31
C HIS A 114 -2.23 -4.46 -6.95
N GLU A 115 -2.71 -4.80 -5.75
CA GLU A 115 -2.80 -6.21 -5.32
C GLU A 115 -4.21 -6.80 -5.50
N GLY A 116 -5.21 -5.96 -5.79
CA GLY A 116 -6.62 -6.32 -5.76
C GLY A 116 -7.16 -6.46 -4.34
N THR A 117 -8.47 -6.67 -4.23
CA THR A 117 -9.12 -6.87 -2.92
C THR A 117 -8.82 -8.26 -2.35
N ASN A 118 -8.91 -8.39 -1.02
CA ASN A 118 -8.80 -9.69 -0.35
C ASN A 118 -9.81 -10.73 -0.91
N GLN A 119 -10.98 -10.29 -1.37
CA GLN A 119 -11.97 -11.17 -2.00
C GLN A 119 -11.47 -11.73 -3.33
N VAL A 120 -10.89 -10.89 -4.20
CA VAL A 120 -10.31 -11.34 -5.48
C VAL A 120 -9.15 -12.30 -5.23
N LYS A 121 -8.27 -12.00 -4.26
CA LYS A 121 -7.17 -12.91 -3.87
C LYS A 121 -7.71 -14.27 -3.40
N LYS A 122 -8.70 -14.29 -2.51
CA LYS A 122 -9.35 -15.52 -2.03
C LYS A 122 -10.01 -16.31 -3.17
N SER A 123 -10.67 -15.62 -4.09
CA SER A 123 -11.30 -16.25 -5.26
C SER A 123 -10.25 -16.91 -6.16
N LYS A 124 -9.12 -16.23 -6.45
CA LYS A 124 -8.01 -16.80 -7.22
C LYS A 124 -7.43 -18.04 -6.53
N ILE A 125 -7.20 -17.99 -5.22
CA ILE A 125 -6.74 -19.16 -4.44
C ILE A 125 -7.74 -20.30 -4.55
N SER A 126 -9.04 -20.03 -4.35
CA SER A 126 -10.08 -21.05 -4.44
C SER A 126 -10.14 -21.71 -5.83
N ILE A 127 -9.95 -20.94 -6.91
CA ILE A 127 -9.90 -21.45 -8.28
C ILE A 127 -8.67 -22.34 -8.46
N LEU A 128 -7.49 -21.91 -8.01
CA LEU A 128 -6.26 -22.68 -8.12
C LEU A 128 -6.32 -23.98 -7.30
N VAL A 129 -6.87 -23.92 -6.08
CA VAL A 129 -7.11 -25.11 -5.24
C VAL A 129 -8.07 -26.07 -5.94
N HIS A 130 -9.18 -25.56 -6.49
CA HIS A 130 -10.12 -26.40 -7.22
C HIS A 130 -9.51 -27.03 -8.48
N GLN A 131 -8.71 -26.28 -9.23
CA GLN A 131 -7.97 -26.80 -10.39
C GLN A 131 -6.98 -27.90 -9.99
N TYR A 132 -6.30 -27.73 -8.86
CA TYR A 132 -5.40 -28.74 -8.29
C TYR A 132 -6.16 -29.99 -7.83
N GLU A 133 -7.30 -29.84 -7.16
CA GLU A 133 -8.14 -30.97 -6.72
C GLU A 133 -8.72 -31.76 -7.91
N LEU A 134 -9.08 -31.07 -9.00
CA LEU A 134 -9.52 -31.69 -10.25
C LEU A 134 -8.38 -32.22 -11.11
N PHE A 135 -7.13 -31.90 -10.77
CA PHE A 135 -5.98 -32.30 -11.55
C PHE A 135 -5.78 -33.81 -11.46
N LYS A 136 -5.99 -34.48 -12.59
CA LYS A 136 -5.73 -35.91 -12.75
C LYS A 136 -4.98 -36.16 -14.04
N MET A 137 -4.18 -37.23 -14.04
CA MET A 137 -3.54 -37.77 -15.23
C MET A 137 -4.64 -38.23 -16.22
N LYS A 138 -4.48 -37.91 -17.50
CA LYS A 138 -5.37 -38.41 -18.57
C LYS A 138 -4.97 -39.83 -18.97
N GLU A 139 -5.88 -40.57 -19.60
CA GLU A 139 -5.66 -41.97 -19.98
C GLU A 139 -4.53 -42.17 -21.00
N GLU A 140 -4.29 -41.19 -21.87
CA GLU A 140 -3.27 -41.23 -22.93
C GLU A 140 -2.02 -40.37 -22.61
N GLU A 141 -1.93 -39.86 -21.39
CA GLU A 141 -0.85 -38.99 -20.95
C GLU A 141 0.27 -39.80 -20.29
N SER A 142 1.54 -39.47 -20.54
CA SER A 142 2.67 -40.03 -19.78
C SER A 142 2.91 -39.23 -18.49
N ILE A 143 3.63 -39.82 -17.53
CA ILE A 143 3.98 -39.14 -16.27
C ILE A 143 4.79 -37.86 -16.56
N ASP A 144 5.72 -37.87 -17.51
CA ASP A 144 6.49 -36.68 -17.89
C ASP A 144 5.58 -35.58 -18.47
N GLN A 145 4.59 -35.97 -19.28
CA GLN A 145 3.60 -35.03 -19.81
C GLN A 145 2.70 -34.46 -18.72
N MET A 146 2.39 -35.25 -17.68
CA MET A 146 1.65 -34.79 -16.49
C MET A 146 2.38 -33.69 -15.75
N PHE A 147 3.67 -33.89 -15.46
CA PHE A 147 4.51 -32.90 -14.79
C PHE A 147 4.66 -31.62 -15.60
N GLY A 148 4.65 -31.70 -16.93
CA GLY A 148 4.68 -30.52 -17.81
C GLY A 148 3.40 -29.68 -17.81
N ARG A 149 2.28 -30.17 -17.24
CA ARG A 149 1.02 -29.41 -17.10
C ARG A 149 0.94 -28.64 -15.76
N PHE A 150 1.91 -28.84 -14.88
CA PHE A 150 1.98 -28.23 -13.55
C PHE A 150 2.74 -26.89 -13.55
#